data_AF-A0A540VN09-F1
#
_entry.id   AF-A0A540VN09-F1
#
_cell.length_a   1.000
_cell.length_b   1.000
_cell.length_c   1.000
_cell.angle_alpha   90.00
_cell.angle_beta   90.00
_cell.angle_gamma   90.00
#
_symmetry.space_group_name_H-M   'P 1'
#
loop_
_entity.id
_entity.type
_entity.pdbx_description
1 polymer ?
#
loop_
_entity_poly.entity_id
_entity_poly.type
_entity_poly.pdbx_seq_one_letter_code
_entity_poly.pdbx_strand_id
1 'polypeptide(L)'
;MAKCSSCKKEIGLFNSYGPSGTLCAQCNKERLKGDDYSTQRQANDKAVNAIILTTETYPKRFEITDTVEIVTAETAFGMNIFKDLFAGVRDIVGGRSEAIQKTMRDARRTALYELKKEAHEVGANAVIGVDLDYVELSAAGSMVMLVASGTAVKIELP
;
A
#
# COMPACT_ATOMS: atom_id res chain seq x y z
N MET A 1 -48.92 5.27 -2.17
CA MET A 1 -47.84 4.35 -1.73
C MET A 1 -46.56 4.75 -2.44
N ALA A 2 -45.45 4.86 -1.72
CA ALA A 2 -44.16 5.20 -2.33
C ALA A 2 -43.66 4.01 -3.16
N LYS A 3 -42.91 4.27 -4.23
CA LYS A 3 -42.31 3.22 -5.07
C LYS A 3 -40.80 3.30 -5.00
N CYS A 4 -40.15 2.13 -4.99
CA CYS A 4 -38.69 2.04 -5.09
C CYS A 4 -38.20 2.75 -6.35
N SER A 5 -37.26 3.67 -6.22
CA SER A 5 -36.72 4.42 -7.37
C SER A 5 -36.00 3.54 -8.40
N SER A 6 -35.50 2.37 -7.99
CA SER A 6 -34.79 1.42 -8.86
C SER A 6 -35.72 0.39 -9.52
N CYS A 7 -36.41 -0.44 -8.73
CA CYS A 7 -37.23 -1.55 -9.26
C CYS A 7 -38.74 -1.26 -9.34
N LYS A 8 -39.18 -0.05 -8.98
CA LYS A 8 -40.59 0.41 -8.99
C LYS A 8 -41.56 -0.37 -8.11
N LYS A 9 -41.10 -1.34 -7.31
CA LYS A 9 -41.89 -2.06 -6.31
C LYS A 9 -42.45 -1.10 -5.26
N GLU A 10 -43.69 -1.32 -4.83
CA GLU A 10 -44.30 -0.53 -3.76
C GLU A 10 -43.55 -0.74 -2.44
N ILE A 11 -43.23 0.36 -1.77
CA ILE A 11 -42.56 0.39 -0.47
C ILE A 11 -43.41 1.16 0.53
N GLY A 12 -43.53 0.60 1.74
CA GLY A 12 -44.22 1.25 2.86
C GLY A 12 -43.38 2.37 3.45
N LEU A 13 -44.02 3.27 4.21
CA LEU A 13 -43.38 4.41 4.87
C LEU A 13 -42.15 4.01 5.71
N PHE A 14 -42.21 2.85 6.37
CA PHE A 14 -41.14 2.31 7.22
C PHE A 14 -40.16 1.37 6.51
N ASN A 15 -40.42 1.00 5.24
CA ASN A 15 -39.63 0.01 4.48
C ASN A 15 -38.85 0.67 3.33
N SER A 16 -38.30 1.85 3.61
CA SER A 16 -37.52 2.65 2.68
C SER A 16 -36.07 2.75 3.14
N TYR A 17 -35.13 2.60 2.21
CA TYR A 17 -33.70 2.46 2.49
C TYR A 17 -32.85 3.31 1.53
N GLY A 18 -31.55 3.43 1.82
CA GLY A 18 -30.58 4.17 1.02
C GLY A 18 -30.48 5.66 1.41
N PRO A 19 -29.52 6.41 0.83
CA PRO A 19 -29.20 7.79 1.24
C PRO A 19 -30.38 8.76 1.12
N SER A 20 -31.25 8.53 0.14
CA SER A 20 -32.46 9.32 -0.13
C SER A 20 -33.73 8.69 0.45
N GLY A 21 -33.65 7.51 1.09
CA GLY A 21 -34.82 6.80 1.59
C GLY A 21 -35.81 6.39 0.49
N THR A 22 -35.34 6.10 -0.73
CA THR A 22 -36.21 5.77 -1.88
C THR A 22 -36.05 4.35 -2.41
N LEU A 23 -35.21 3.52 -1.78
CA LEU A 23 -34.94 2.16 -2.25
C LEU A 23 -35.69 1.11 -1.41
N CYS A 24 -36.09 0.01 -2.04
CA CYS A 24 -36.52 -1.18 -1.32
C CYS A 24 -35.30 -1.92 -0.74
N ALA A 25 -35.53 -2.84 0.19
CA ALA A 25 -34.46 -3.61 0.84
C ALA A 25 -33.55 -4.34 -0.16
N GLN A 26 -34.11 -4.91 -1.24
CA GLN A 26 -33.34 -5.64 -2.24
C GLN A 26 -32.46 -4.71 -3.08
N CYS A 27 -33.01 -3.62 -3.61
CA CYS A 27 -32.23 -2.65 -4.39
C CYS A 27 -31.18 -1.93 -3.54
N ASN A 28 -31.46 -1.67 -2.25
CA ASN A 28 -30.44 -1.11 -1.36
C ASN A 28 -29.33 -2.13 -1.06
N LYS A 29 -29.67 -3.42 -0.90
CA LYS A 29 -28.68 -4.50 -0.73
C LYS A 29 -27.81 -4.67 -1.98
N GLU A 30 -28.39 -4.55 -3.17
CA GLU A 30 -27.65 -4.58 -4.45
C GLU A 30 -26.76 -3.33 -4.61
N ARG A 31 -27.25 -2.13 -4.26
CA ARG A 31 -26.43 -0.92 -4.22
C ARG A 31 -25.21 -1.09 -3.30
N LEU A 32 -25.43 -1.59 -2.09
CA LEU A 32 -24.35 -1.87 -1.13
C LEU A 32 -23.37 -2.97 -1.59
N LYS A 33 -23.77 -3.84 -2.52
CA LYS A 33 -22.87 -4.79 -3.19
C LYS A 33 -22.08 -4.17 -4.35
N GLY A 34 -22.63 -3.14 -5.02
CA GLY A 34 -21.93 -2.37 -6.04
C GLY A 34 -20.93 -1.36 -5.45
N ASP A 35 -21.23 -0.87 -4.24
CA ASP A 35 -20.35 -0.03 -3.41
C ASP A 35 -19.29 -0.85 -2.65
N ASP A 36 -18.88 -2.02 -3.19
CA ASP A 36 -17.98 -2.93 -2.50
C ASP A 36 -16.53 -2.43 -2.60
N TYR A 37 -16.26 -1.38 -1.83
CA TYR A 37 -14.96 -0.78 -1.56
C TYR A 37 -13.90 -1.84 -1.22
N SER A 38 -14.31 -2.96 -0.61
CA SER A 38 -13.41 -4.06 -0.27
C SER A 38 -12.87 -4.79 -1.50
N THR A 39 -13.71 -5.02 -2.51
CA THR A 39 -13.31 -5.67 -3.77
C THR A 39 -12.42 -4.75 -4.63
N GLN A 40 -12.75 -3.46 -4.70
CA GLN A 40 -11.92 -2.47 -5.40
C GLN A 40 -10.54 -2.32 -4.75
N ARG A 41 -10.49 -2.26 -3.42
CA ARG A 41 -9.23 -2.18 -2.66
C ARG A 41 -8.37 -3.43 -2.88
N GLN A 42 -8.96 -4.62 -2.88
CA GLN A 42 -8.23 -5.87 -3.16
C GLN A 42 -7.66 -5.92 -4.58
N ALA A 43 -8.42 -5.47 -5.57
CA ALA A 43 -7.94 -5.39 -6.95
C ALA A 43 -6.77 -4.41 -7.09
N ASN A 44 -6.89 -3.24 -6.46
CA ASN A 44 -5.82 -2.24 -6.43
C ASN A 44 -4.57 -2.77 -5.73
N ASP A 45 -4.71 -3.39 -4.56
CA ASP A 45 -3.59 -4.01 -3.84
C ASP A 45 -2.91 -5.10 -4.67
N LYS A 46 -3.68 -5.89 -5.43
CA LYS A 46 -3.11 -6.91 -6.32
C LYS A 46 -2.30 -6.26 -7.46
N ALA A 47 -2.79 -5.17 -8.04
CA ALA A 47 -2.09 -4.44 -9.10
C ALA A 47 -0.79 -3.82 -8.58
N VAL A 48 -0.83 -3.13 -7.43
CA VAL A 48 0.36 -2.59 -6.76
C VAL A 48 1.37 -3.69 -6.46
N ASN A 49 0.93 -4.82 -5.89
CA ASN A 49 1.85 -5.91 -5.56
C ASN A 49 2.51 -6.57 -6.79
N ALA A 50 1.85 -6.51 -7.95
CA ALA A 50 2.38 -7.04 -9.21
C ALA A 50 3.51 -6.21 -9.81
N ILE A 51 3.71 -4.95 -9.36
CA ILE A 51 4.84 -4.12 -9.77
C ILE A 51 6.15 -4.83 -9.42
N ILE A 52 7.02 -4.98 -10.41
CA ILE A 52 8.34 -5.59 -10.23
C ILE A 52 9.31 -4.56 -9.67
N LEU A 53 10.07 -4.93 -8.64
CA LEU A 53 11.16 -4.10 -8.12
C LEU A 53 12.49 -4.80 -8.36
N THR A 54 13.52 -4.04 -8.70
CA THR A 54 14.87 -4.56 -8.80
C THR A 54 15.92 -3.50 -8.56
N THR A 55 17.03 -3.90 -7.94
CA THR A 55 18.22 -3.06 -7.77
C THR A 55 19.05 -2.98 -9.05
N GLU A 56 18.81 -3.85 -10.04
CA GLU A 56 19.48 -3.82 -11.34
C GLU A 56 19.02 -2.60 -12.16
N THR A 57 19.96 -1.82 -12.71
CA THR A 57 19.63 -0.69 -13.61
C THR A 57 19.27 -1.17 -15.02
N TYR A 58 19.81 -2.29 -15.48
CA TYR A 58 19.51 -2.85 -16.81
C TYR A 58 19.28 -4.37 -16.73
N PRO A 59 18.07 -4.79 -16.30
CA PRO A 59 17.74 -6.21 -16.15
C PRO A 59 17.67 -6.90 -17.51
N LYS A 60 18.28 -8.09 -17.65
CA LYS A 60 18.25 -8.86 -18.91
C LYS A 60 16.95 -9.65 -19.14
N ARG A 61 16.07 -9.70 -18.14
CA ARG A 61 14.89 -10.59 -18.12
C ARG A 61 13.64 -9.99 -18.77
N PHE A 62 13.66 -8.70 -19.10
CA PHE A 62 12.58 -7.98 -19.77
C PHE A 62 13.15 -6.77 -20.51
N GLU A 63 12.40 -6.25 -21.48
CA GLU A 63 12.74 -5.04 -22.20
C GLU A 63 12.08 -3.82 -21.55
N ILE A 64 12.81 -2.72 -21.44
CA ILE A 64 12.28 -1.44 -20.94
C ILE A 64 11.74 -0.66 -22.14
N THR A 65 10.43 -0.45 -22.19
CA THR A 65 9.76 0.23 -23.30
C THR A 65 9.58 1.73 -23.07
N ASP A 66 9.51 2.15 -21.80
CA ASP A 66 9.31 3.55 -21.44
C ASP A 66 9.93 3.86 -20.07
N THR A 67 10.57 5.03 -19.94
CA THR A 67 11.06 5.54 -18.65
C THR A 67 10.12 6.64 -18.20
N VAL A 68 9.39 6.42 -17.11
CA VAL A 68 8.29 7.30 -16.67
C VAL A 68 8.86 8.46 -15.85
N GLU A 69 9.30 8.18 -14.63
CA GLU A 69 9.91 9.18 -13.74
C GLU A 69 10.67 8.50 -12.58
N ILE A 70 11.27 9.32 -11.71
CA ILE A 70 11.86 8.86 -10.45
C ILE A 70 10.74 8.79 -9.41
N VAL A 71 10.67 7.68 -8.68
CA VAL A 71 9.72 7.50 -7.58
C VAL A 71 10.47 7.27 -6.28
N THR A 72 9.92 7.79 -5.18
CA THR A 72 10.46 7.60 -3.83
C THR A 72 9.35 7.21 -2.86
N ALA A 73 9.74 6.55 -1.76
CA ALA A 73 8.84 6.27 -0.65
C ALA A 73 9.61 6.24 0.66
N GLU A 74 9.07 6.86 1.70
CA GLU A 74 9.72 6.99 2.99
C GLU A 74 8.90 6.32 4.10
N THR A 75 9.60 5.73 5.06
CA THR A 75 8.99 5.18 6.28
C THR A 75 9.85 5.56 7.47
N ALA A 76 9.29 6.35 8.40
CA ALA A 76 9.96 6.77 9.62
C ALA A 76 9.48 5.96 10.83
N PHE A 77 10.41 5.62 11.72
CA PHE A 77 10.12 4.95 12.98
C PHE A 77 10.91 5.59 14.13
N GLY A 78 10.23 5.79 15.27
CA GLY A 78 10.78 6.47 16.42
C GLY A 78 11.77 5.61 17.21
N MET A 79 12.83 6.23 17.73
CA MET A 79 13.84 5.55 18.56
C MET A 79 13.28 5.02 19.87
N ASN A 80 12.12 5.49 20.33
CA ASN A 80 11.44 4.91 21.47
C ASN A 80 11.07 3.44 21.23
N ILE A 81 10.70 3.05 20.00
CA ILE A 81 10.49 1.64 19.63
C ILE A 81 11.78 0.84 19.83
N PHE A 82 12.93 1.40 19.46
CA PHE A 82 14.23 0.75 19.68
C PHE A 82 14.60 0.69 21.16
N LYS A 83 14.40 1.76 21.92
CA LYS A 83 14.67 1.82 23.36
C LYS A 83 13.85 0.79 24.13
N ASP A 84 12.56 0.66 23.83
CA ASP A 84 11.67 -0.33 24.43
C ASP A 84 12.12 -1.76 24.08
N LEU A 85 12.61 -1.96 22.85
CA LEU A 85 13.22 -3.21 22.41
C LEU A 85 14.51 -3.56 23.13
N PHE A 86 15.31 -2.57 23.55
CA PHE A 86 16.53 -2.81 24.33
C PHE A 86 16.24 -2.96 25.83
N ALA A 87 15.25 -2.23 26.35
CA ALA A 87 14.83 -2.31 27.76
C ALA A 87 14.21 -3.68 28.11
N GLY A 88 13.58 -4.35 27.14
CA GLY A 88 13.00 -5.68 27.32
C GLY A 88 13.97 -6.86 27.17
N VAL A 89 15.23 -6.64 26.75
CA VAL A 89 16.08 -7.74 26.26
C VAL A 89 17.22 -8.05 27.23
N ARG A 90 16.89 -8.92 28.19
CA ARG A 90 17.85 -9.84 28.82
C ARG A 90 18.29 -10.97 27.86
N ASP A 91 17.67 -11.08 26.68
CA ASP A 91 17.88 -12.17 25.71
C ASP A 91 18.86 -11.83 24.56
N ILE A 92 19.65 -10.75 24.68
CA ILE A 92 20.76 -10.48 23.75
C ILE A 92 21.91 -11.40 24.12
N VAL A 93 21.98 -12.52 23.42
CA VAL A 93 23.20 -13.31 23.30
C VAL A 93 23.58 -13.30 21.82
N GLY A 94 24.63 -12.53 21.46
CA GLY A 94 25.27 -12.67 20.14
C GLY A 94 24.89 -11.68 19.02
N GLY A 95 24.53 -10.43 19.33
CA GLY A 95 24.55 -9.34 18.33
C GLY A 95 23.40 -9.30 17.31
N ARG A 96 22.41 -10.20 17.41
CA ARG A 96 21.21 -10.23 16.56
C ARG A 96 19.94 -10.14 17.42
N SER A 97 19.40 -8.94 17.60
CA SER A 97 18.07 -8.78 18.22
C SER A 97 16.98 -9.13 17.20
N GLU A 98 16.25 -10.22 17.46
CA GLU A 98 15.14 -10.67 16.61
C GLU A 98 14.10 -9.57 16.42
N ALA A 99 13.80 -8.85 17.50
CA ALA A 99 12.84 -7.77 17.51
C ALA A 99 13.31 -6.56 16.67
N ILE A 100 14.59 -6.18 16.73
CA ILE A 100 15.16 -5.13 15.86
C ILE A 100 15.05 -5.56 14.39
N GLN A 101 15.42 -6.81 14.09
CA GLN A 101 15.35 -7.33 12.73
C GLN A 101 13.91 -7.41 12.21
N LYS A 102 12.94 -7.75 13.07
CA LYS A 102 11.52 -7.75 12.72
C LYS A 102 11.07 -6.33 12.35
N THR A 103 11.38 -5.35 13.18
CA THR A 103 11.03 -3.94 12.94
C THR A 103 11.64 -3.44 11.62
N MET A 104 12.92 -3.72 11.37
CA MET A 104 13.57 -3.33 10.12
C MET A 104 13.03 -4.09 8.89
N ARG A 105 12.57 -5.34 9.04
CA ARG A 105 11.90 -6.06 7.95
C ARG A 105 10.53 -5.46 7.64
N ASP A 106 9.76 -5.16 8.67
CA ASP A 106 8.42 -4.59 8.55
C ASP A 106 8.50 -3.20 7.88
N ALA A 107 9.42 -2.34 8.33
CA ALA A 107 9.67 -1.02 7.72
C ALA A 107 10.06 -1.12 6.24
N ARG A 108 10.94 -2.07 5.88
CA ARG A 108 11.35 -2.28 4.48
C ARG A 108 10.22 -2.80 3.60
N ARG A 109 9.35 -3.65 4.13
CA ARG A 109 8.15 -4.11 3.41
C ARG A 109 7.19 -2.96 3.15
N THR A 110 6.99 -2.09 4.13
CA THR A 110 6.15 -0.89 3.98
C THR A 110 6.73 0.05 2.93
N ALA A 111 8.00 0.44 3.05
CA ALA A 111 8.65 1.36 2.10
C ALA A 111 8.61 0.81 0.66
N LEU A 112 8.91 -0.49 0.47
CA LEU A 112 8.86 -1.10 -0.86
C LEU A 112 7.43 -1.24 -1.40
N TYR A 113 6.41 -1.42 -0.56
CA TYR A 113 5.02 -1.43 -1.01
C TYR A 113 4.58 -0.03 -1.44
N GLU A 114 4.90 1.02 -0.68
CA GLU A 114 4.59 2.40 -1.06
C GLU A 114 5.34 2.80 -2.35
N LEU A 115 6.60 2.37 -2.52
CA LEU A 115 7.34 2.60 -3.78
C LEU A 115 6.64 1.96 -4.99
N LYS A 116 6.07 0.75 -4.82
CA LYS A 116 5.25 0.11 -5.86
C LYS A 116 3.97 0.89 -6.12
N LYS A 117 3.37 1.45 -5.07
CA LYS A 117 2.13 2.21 -5.18
C LYS A 117 2.36 3.50 -5.96
N GLU A 118 3.42 4.25 -5.67
CA GLU A 118 3.85 5.41 -6.46
C GLU A 118 4.06 5.03 -7.93
N ALA A 119 4.81 3.96 -8.19
CA ALA A 119 5.02 3.46 -9.55
C ALA A 119 3.71 3.08 -10.26
N HIS A 120 2.77 2.46 -9.54
CA HIS A 120 1.46 2.12 -10.09
C HIS A 120 0.62 3.36 -10.42
N GLU A 121 0.63 4.37 -9.55
CA GLU A 121 -0.12 5.63 -9.72
C GLU A 121 0.36 6.42 -10.94
N VAL A 122 1.67 6.36 -11.26
CA VAL A 122 2.26 6.99 -12.45
C VAL A 122 2.16 6.11 -13.72
N GLY A 123 1.51 4.94 -13.62
CA GLY A 123 1.26 4.06 -14.76
C GLY A 123 2.46 3.21 -15.20
N ALA A 124 3.45 3.03 -14.33
CA ALA A 124 4.54 2.08 -14.53
C ALA A 124 4.13 0.66 -14.11
N ASN A 125 4.85 -0.35 -14.60
CA ASN A 125 4.69 -1.75 -14.19
C ASN A 125 5.98 -2.35 -13.57
N ALA A 126 7.06 -1.58 -13.49
CA ALA A 126 8.26 -1.93 -12.76
C ALA A 126 9.01 -0.69 -12.21
N VAL A 127 9.87 -0.91 -11.22
CA VAL A 127 10.87 0.04 -10.73
C VAL A 127 12.23 -0.62 -10.77
N ILE A 128 13.17 0.02 -11.46
CA ILE A 128 14.56 -0.43 -11.63
C ILE A 128 15.51 0.47 -10.84
N GLY A 129 16.75 0.00 -10.62
CA GLY A 129 17.76 0.77 -9.88
C GLY A 129 17.30 1.13 -8.47
N VAL A 130 16.51 0.26 -7.83
CA VAL A 130 16.01 0.50 -6.47
C VAL A 130 17.17 0.60 -5.49
N ASP A 131 17.16 1.65 -4.67
CA ASP A 131 18.09 1.88 -3.58
C ASP A 131 17.35 2.10 -2.24
N LEU A 132 18.00 1.75 -1.13
CA LEU A 132 17.42 1.78 0.21
C LEU A 132 18.39 2.43 1.21
N ASP A 133 18.06 3.64 1.65
CA ASP A 133 18.85 4.43 2.58
C ASP A 133 18.22 4.51 3.97
N TYR A 134 19.03 4.30 5.01
CA TYR A 134 18.62 4.52 6.39
C TYR A 134 19.24 5.82 6.90
N VAL A 135 18.40 6.80 7.22
CA VAL A 135 18.78 8.14 7.66
C VAL A 135 18.36 8.34 9.12
N GLU A 136 19.31 8.70 9.98
CA GLU A 136 19.00 9.11 11.35
C GLU A 136 18.62 10.59 11.39
N LEU A 137 17.42 10.88 11.88
CA LEU A 137 16.92 12.23 12.11
C LEU A 137 17.08 12.57 13.59
N SER A 138 18.22 13.17 13.93
CA SER A 138 18.58 13.54 15.30
C SER A 138 17.82 14.78 15.80
N ALA A 139 17.47 15.71 14.91
CA ALA A 139 16.78 16.96 15.26
C ALA A 139 15.31 16.78 15.67
N ALA A 140 14.68 15.64 15.33
CA ALA A 140 13.26 15.39 15.52
C ALA A 140 12.98 14.24 16.50
N GLY A 141 13.77 14.14 17.58
CA GLY A 141 13.48 13.22 18.68
C GLY A 141 14.04 11.81 18.52
N SER A 142 15.18 11.66 17.83
CA SER A 142 15.78 10.38 17.46
C SER A 142 14.78 9.53 16.67
N MET A 143 14.74 9.72 15.36
CA MET A 143 13.99 8.83 14.46
C MET A 143 14.93 8.24 13.44
N VAL A 144 14.59 7.05 12.94
CA VAL A 144 15.27 6.48 11.78
C VAL A 144 14.25 6.43 10.65
N MET A 145 14.64 7.01 9.51
CA MET A 145 13.86 7.03 8.29
C MET A 145 14.49 6.06 7.30
N LEU A 146 13.68 5.18 6.73
CA LEU A 146 14.04 4.38 5.58
C LEU A 146 13.50 5.08 4.34
N VAL A 147 14.37 5.45 3.42
CA VAL A 147 14.03 6.01 2.11
C VAL A 147 14.26 4.91 1.07
N ALA A 148 13.26 4.67 0.24
CA ALA A 148 13.37 3.84 -0.95
C ALA A 148 13.24 4.74 -2.18
N SER A 149 14.13 4.57 -3.16
CA SER A 149 14.08 5.33 -4.40
C SER A 149 14.36 4.43 -5.59
N GLY A 150 13.87 4.79 -6.77
CA GLY A 150 14.22 4.12 -8.02
C GLY A 150 13.58 4.80 -9.22
N THR A 151 13.75 4.19 -10.39
CA THR A 151 13.16 4.70 -11.64
C THR A 151 11.97 3.86 -12.04
N ALA A 152 10.78 4.48 -12.10
CA ALA A 152 9.56 3.86 -12.58
C ALA A 152 9.61 3.72 -14.11
N VAL A 153 9.36 2.52 -14.60
CA VAL A 153 9.48 2.17 -16.02
C VAL A 153 8.31 1.29 -16.46
N LYS A 154 8.03 1.31 -17.77
CA LYS A 154 7.22 0.28 -18.41
C LYS A 154 8.12 -0.78 -19.01
N ILE A 155 7.77 -2.02 -18.78
CA ILE A 155 8.48 -3.20 -19.27
C ILE A 155 7.53 -4.13 -20.04
N GLU A 156 8.08 -4.85 -21.00
CA GLU A 156 7.43 -5.95 -21.69
C GLU A 156 8.08 -7.26 -21.23
N LEU A 157 7.25 -8.18 -20.71
CA LEU A 157 7.71 -9.51 -20.33
C LEU A 157 7.80 -10.38 -21.60
N PRO A 158 8.86 -11.19 -21.74
CA PRO A 158 9.04 -12.08 -22.89
C PRO A 158 7.99 -13.19 -22.97
#